data_AF-A0A1E5JP81-F1
#
_entry.id   AF-A0A1E5JP81-F1
#
_cell.length_a   1.000
_cell.length_b   1.000
_cell.length_c   1.000
_cell.angle_alpha   90.00
_cell.angle_beta   90.00
_cell.angle_gamma   90.00
#
_symmetry.space_group_name_H-M   'P 1'
#
loop_
_entity.id
_entity.type
_entity.pdbx_description
1 polymer ?
#
loop_
_entity_poly.entity_id
_entity_poly.type
_entity_poly.pdbx_seq_one_letter_code
_entity_poly.pdbx_strand_id
1 'polypeptide(L)'
;MSKSKLKNAQYSINECIKKIQNYSHASRADMKHMLNRCVKDLHALGYMVTHIKGLKPKHIHILVEHWKTQNKNPATIKNYMAKLRKVASVLNKPELVKQGNDSYQINKRNYAPQYNKAINNVDFSKCSDPMIRLSLEAQFLFGLRREESMKIVLSDAWQGNKLVIKPSWTKGGIGRDIRLTNEQQRQWLLNAIKQVPAGQSLIPKEKTYKNHLAQYHEVIEKMGLSKCHGLRHAYAQRRYHEITKSYDKTGNGLICPIQGGRVYNELNPLEKYWDRTAREIISQSLGHSRLSITKIYLG
;
A
#
# COMPACT_ATOMS: atom_id res chain seq x y z
N MET A 1 30.15 -20.35 -6.34
CA MET A 1 29.27 -20.19 -5.14
C MET A 1 28.75 -21.56 -4.70
N SER A 2 28.94 -21.96 -3.44
CA SER A 2 28.40 -23.25 -2.96
C SER A 2 26.88 -23.18 -2.80
N LYS A 3 26.13 -23.78 -3.72
CA LYS A 3 24.65 -23.85 -3.70
C LYS A 3 24.11 -24.39 -2.36
N SER A 4 24.85 -25.32 -1.73
CA SER A 4 24.52 -25.91 -0.43
C SER A 4 24.51 -24.87 0.71
N LYS A 5 25.54 -24.03 0.78
CA LYS A 5 25.66 -22.97 1.82
C LYS A 5 24.48 -21.99 1.79
N LEU A 6 24.07 -21.58 0.59
CA LEU A 6 22.93 -20.68 0.41
C LEU A 6 21.60 -21.35 0.75
N LYS A 7 21.42 -22.62 0.39
CA LYS A 7 20.21 -23.41 0.72
C LYS A 7 20.03 -23.54 2.24
N ASN A 8 21.12 -23.82 2.97
CA ASN A 8 21.10 -23.88 4.44
C ASN A 8 20.69 -22.55 5.07
N ALA A 9 21.21 -21.44 4.54
CA ALA A 9 20.85 -20.11 5.02
C ALA A 9 19.36 -19.82 4.79
N GLN A 10 18.85 -20.10 3.60
CA GLN A 10 17.43 -19.94 3.26
C GLN A 10 16.51 -20.79 4.14
N TYR A 11 16.91 -22.03 4.45
CA TYR A 11 16.20 -22.88 5.39
C TYR A 11 16.16 -22.26 6.79
N SER A 12 17.31 -21.83 7.32
CA SER A 12 17.38 -21.18 8.63
C SER A 12 16.57 -19.88 8.74
N ILE A 13 16.48 -19.11 7.64
CA ILE A 13 15.63 -17.91 7.55
C ILE A 13 14.17 -18.30 7.66
N ASN A 14 13.73 -19.35 6.98
CA ASN A 14 12.34 -19.80 7.05
C ASN A 14 11.98 -20.22 8.49
N GLU A 15 12.85 -20.98 9.15
CA GLU A 15 12.64 -21.40 10.54
C GLU A 15 12.60 -20.21 11.50
N CYS A 16 13.43 -19.18 11.28
CA CYS A 16 13.38 -17.96 12.08
C CYS A 16 12.06 -17.20 11.89
N ILE A 17 11.58 -17.07 10.65
CA ILE A 17 10.34 -16.34 10.35
C ILE A 17 9.10 -17.04 10.91
N LYS A 18 9.09 -18.38 10.95
CA LYS A 18 7.98 -19.15 11.56
C LYS A 18 7.76 -18.78 13.03
N LYS A 19 8.82 -18.38 13.75
CA LYS A 19 8.74 -17.95 15.16
C LYS A 19 8.13 -16.55 15.35
N ILE A 20 7.92 -15.80 14.27
CA ILE A 20 7.39 -14.43 14.33
C ILE A 20 5.87 -14.47 14.41
N GLN A 21 5.35 -14.11 15.57
CA GLN A 21 3.92 -13.93 15.81
C GLN A 21 3.41 -12.58 15.32
N ASN A 22 2.09 -12.48 15.12
CA ASN A 22 1.36 -11.25 14.77
C ASN A 22 1.79 -10.60 13.43
N TYR A 23 2.34 -11.38 12.50
CA TYR A 23 2.67 -10.94 11.15
C TYR A 23 1.74 -11.62 10.14
N SER A 24 1.19 -10.85 9.20
CA SER A 24 0.42 -11.41 8.09
C SER A 24 1.28 -12.29 7.18
N HIS A 25 0.65 -13.19 6.42
CA HIS A 25 1.34 -14.02 5.42
C HIS A 25 2.18 -13.20 4.45
N ALA A 26 1.65 -12.07 3.97
CA ALA A 26 2.39 -11.15 3.10
C ALA A 26 3.62 -10.54 3.79
N SER A 27 3.51 -10.16 5.06
CA SER A 27 4.62 -9.59 5.83
C SER A 27 5.73 -10.63 6.07
N ARG A 28 5.37 -11.88 6.37
CA ARG A 28 6.31 -12.99 6.49
C ARG A 28 7.00 -13.30 5.16
N ALA A 29 6.27 -13.33 4.06
CA ALA A 29 6.81 -13.56 2.72
C ALA A 29 7.78 -12.45 2.30
N ASP A 30 7.41 -11.19 2.52
CA ASP A 30 8.26 -10.03 2.25
C ASP A 30 9.53 -10.04 3.14
N MET A 31 9.41 -10.44 4.40
CA MET A 31 10.57 -10.64 5.28
C MET A 31 11.50 -11.73 4.76
N LYS A 32 10.97 -12.89 4.39
CA LYS A 32 11.72 -14.01 3.79
C LYS A 32 12.49 -13.56 2.55
N HIS A 33 11.80 -12.90 1.63
CA HIS A 33 12.41 -12.40 0.40
C HIS A 33 13.59 -11.47 0.70
N MET A 34 13.41 -10.48 1.57
CA MET A 34 14.47 -9.51 1.86
C MET A 34 15.64 -10.10 2.65
N LEU A 35 15.40 -10.98 3.63
CA LEU A 35 16.48 -11.65 4.34
C LEU A 35 17.29 -12.57 3.42
N ASN A 36 16.63 -13.27 2.49
CA ASN A 36 17.33 -14.06 1.48
C ASN A 36 18.17 -13.18 0.55
N ARG A 37 17.71 -11.95 0.23
CA ARG A 37 18.53 -10.98 -0.51
C ARG A 37 19.75 -10.53 0.30
N CYS A 38 19.61 -10.25 1.60
CA CYS A 38 20.76 -9.94 2.46
C CYS A 38 21.83 -11.04 2.41
N VAL A 39 21.44 -12.31 2.50
CA VAL A 39 22.41 -13.41 2.44
C VAL A 39 23.06 -13.51 1.06
N LYS A 40 22.30 -13.32 -0.02
CA LYS A 40 22.86 -13.28 -1.38
C LYS A 40 23.88 -12.16 -1.56
N ASP A 41 23.54 -10.95 -1.09
CA ASP A 41 24.44 -9.80 -1.14
C ASP A 41 25.73 -10.08 -0.33
N LEU A 42 25.61 -10.67 0.87
CA LEU A 42 26.77 -11.08 1.66
C LEU A 42 27.63 -12.13 0.95
N HIS A 43 27.03 -13.14 0.33
CA HIS A 43 27.77 -14.16 -0.43
C HIS A 43 28.50 -13.56 -1.63
N ALA A 44 27.86 -12.62 -2.34
CA ALA A 44 28.47 -11.89 -3.46
C ALA A 44 29.68 -11.05 -3.01
N LEU A 45 29.66 -10.56 -1.77
CA LEU A 45 30.76 -9.82 -1.14
C LEU A 45 31.79 -10.73 -0.44
N GLY A 46 31.71 -12.06 -0.62
CA GLY A 46 32.67 -13.01 -0.04
C GLY A 46 32.32 -13.54 1.36
N TYR A 47 31.23 -13.07 1.98
CA TYR A 47 30.79 -13.49 3.32
C TYR A 47 29.80 -14.65 3.24
N MET A 48 30.31 -15.87 3.36
CA MET A 48 29.56 -17.12 3.19
C MET A 48 28.71 -17.50 4.43
N VAL A 49 27.72 -16.68 4.78
CA VAL A 49 26.80 -16.95 5.88
C VAL A 49 25.90 -18.15 5.53
N THR A 50 26.02 -19.25 6.29
CA THR A 50 25.26 -20.50 6.08
C THR A 50 24.02 -20.61 6.96
N HIS A 51 23.88 -19.76 7.98
CA HIS A 51 22.80 -19.81 8.95
C HIS A 51 22.48 -18.39 9.46
N ILE A 52 21.20 -18.08 9.69
CA ILE A 52 20.75 -16.73 10.11
C ILE A 52 21.39 -16.28 11.43
N LYS A 53 21.58 -17.21 12.38
CA LYS A 53 22.30 -16.98 13.64
C LYS A 53 23.79 -16.62 13.47
N GLY A 54 24.36 -16.87 12.29
CA GLY A 54 25.73 -16.54 11.93
C GLY A 54 25.91 -15.11 11.43
N LEU A 55 24.83 -14.33 11.32
CA LEU A 55 24.94 -12.88 11.14
C LEU A 55 25.70 -12.26 12.31
N LYS A 56 26.58 -11.31 12.00
CA LYS A 56 27.40 -10.56 12.96
C LYS A 56 27.22 -9.06 12.69
N PRO A 57 27.46 -8.18 13.68
CA PRO A 57 27.35 -6.72 13.48
C PRO A 57 28.14 -6.20 12.28
N LYS A 58 29.32 -6.77 11.99
CA LYS A 58 30.11 -6.42 10.80
C LYS A 58 29.36 -6.66 9.49
N HIS A 59 28.59 -7.75 9.38
CA HIS A 59 27.82 -8.07 8.17
C HIS A 59 26.73 -7.03 7.92
N ILE A 60 26.17 -6.42 8.98
CA ILE A 60 25.16 -5.37 8.85
C ILE A 60 25.78 -4.09 8.27
N HIS A 61 26.98 -3.72 8.73
CA HIS A 61 27.70 -2.57 8.17
C HIS A 61 28.05 -2.80 6.70
N ILE A 62 28.60 -3.97 6.37
CA ILE A 62 28.92 -4.37 4.99
C ILE A 62 27.68 -4.26 4.07
N LEU A 63 26.53 -4.76 4.53
CA LEU A 63 25.29 -4.69 3.77
C LEU A 63 24.83 -3.24 3.54
N VAL A 64 24.87 -2.40 4.58
CA VAL A 64 24.44 -1.01 4.45
C VAL A 64 25.33 -0.25 3.47
N GLU A 65 26.65 -0.40 3.58
CA GLU A 65 27.60 0.25 2.66
C GLU A 65 27.40 -0.26 1.23
N HIS A 66 27.25 -1.56 1.04
CA HIS A 66 26.93 -2.13 -0.28
C HIS A 66 25.62 -1.56 -0.88
N TRP A 67 24.58 -1.38 -0.07
CA TRP A 67 23.33 -0.80 -0.55
C TRP A 67 23.44 0.69 -0.85
N LYS A 68 24.29 1.43 -0.13
CA LYS A 68 24.61 2.82 -0.42
C LYS A 68 25.38 2.96 -1.73
N THR A 69 26.40 2.13 -1.97
CA THR A 69 27.16 2.16 -3.24
C THR A 69 26.29 1.80 -4.45
N GLN A 70 25.25 0.98 -4.25
CA GLN A 70 24.21 0.71 -5.25
C GLN A 70 23.17 1.83 -5.42
N ASN A 71 23.34 2.97 -4.74
CA ASN A 71 22.39 4.07 -4.73
C ASN A 71 20.95 3.62 -4.38
N LYS A 72 20.80 2.62 -3.50
CA LYS A 72 19.45 2.17 -3.11
C LYS A 72 18.71 3.30 -2.40
N ASN A 73 17.43 3.44 -2.73
CA ASN A 73 16.55 4.40 -2.07
C ASN A 73 16.63 4.23 -0.53
N PRO A 74 16.82 5.32 0.26
CA PRO A 74 16.90 5.25 1.72
C PRO A 74 15.70 4.57 2.37
N ALA A 75 14.51 4.65 1.77
CA ALA A 75 13.33 3.96 2.27
C ALA A 75 13.46 2.44 2.18
N THR A 76 14.08 1.93 1.11
CA THR A 76 14.38 0.52 0.90
C THR A 76 15.40 0.03 1.92
N ILE A 77 16.49 0.77 2.13
CA ILE A 77 17.51 0.45 3.14
C ILE A 77 16.87 0.35 4.53
N LYS A 78 16.06 1.34 4.91
CA LYS A 78 15.34 1.32 6.21
C LYS A 78 14.39 0.13 6.35
N ASN A 79 13.79 -0.34 5.26
CA ASN A 79 12.94 -1.54 5.27
C ASN A 79 13.79 -2.81 5.53
N TYR A 80 14.99 -2.90 4.93
CA TYR A 80 15.94 -3.97 5.26
C TYR A 80 16.33 -3.93 6.74
N MET A 81 16.68 -2.74 7.25
CA MET A 81 17.09 -2.56 8.64
C MET A 81 15.98 -2.91 9.63
N ALA A 82 14.73 -2.56 9.35
CA ALA A 82 13.59 -2.95 10.19
C ALA A 82 13.44 -4.47 10.31
N LYS A 83 13.60 -5.20 9.20
CA LYS A 83 13.52 -6.66 9.17
C LYS A 83 14.71 -7.31 9.89
N LEU A 84 15.92 -6.79 9.68
CA LEU A 84 17.11 -7.25 10.38
C LEU A 84 17.01 -7.05 11.89
N ARG A 85 16.48 -5.91 12.35
CA ARG A 85 16.18 -5.68 13.78
C ARG A 85 15.11 -6.63 14.31
N LYS A 86 14.07 -6.93 13.53
CA LYS A 86 13.08 -7.93 13.94
C LYS A 86 13.72 -9.32 14.09
N VAL A 87 14.60 -9.72 13.19
CA VAL A 87 15.39 -10.96 13.33
C VAL A 87 16.27 -10.92 14.57
N ALA A 88 16.99 -9.82 14.82
CA ALA A 88 17.82 -9.64 16.01
C ALA A 88 17.01 -9.85 17.30
N SER A 89 15.81 -9.27 17.37
CA SER A 89 14.86 -9.47 18.47
C SER A 89 14.42 -10.93 18.61
N VAL A 90 14.06 -11.61 17.52
CA VAL A 90 13.63 -13.03 17.55
C VAL A 90 14.76 -13.97 17.97
N LEU A 91 16.00 -13.61 17.67
CA LEU A 91 17.20 -14.37 18.04
C LEU A 91 17.72 -14.02 19.44
N ASN A 92 17.09 -13.09 20.16
CA ASN A 92 17.57 -12.53 21.43
C ASN A 92 19.02 -12.00 21.33
N LYS A 93 19.34 -11.31 20.22
CA LYS A 93 20.63 -10.69 19.94
C LYS A 93 20.48 -9.21 19.59
N PRO A 94 20.00 -8.35 20.51
CA PRO A 94 19.75 -6.94 20.23
C PRO A 94 21.00 -6.18 19.73
N GLU A 95 22.20 -6.63 20.12
CA GLU A 95 23.50 -6.11 19.70
C GLU A 95 23.83 -6.38 18.22
N LEU A 96 23.10 -7.31 17.57
CA LEU A 96 23.33 -7.66 16.17
C LEU A 96 23.14 -6.45 15.24
N VAL A 97 22.17 -5.58 15.54
CA VAL A 97 21.80 -4.43 14.72
C VAL A 97 21.57 -3.22 15.63
N LYS A 98 22.29 -2.12 15.40
CA LYS A 98 22.10 -0.88 16.16
C LYS A 98 20.66 -0.37 16.01
N GLN A 99 20.10 0.20 17.08
CA GLN A 99 18.70 0.64 17.12
C GLN A 99 18.39 1.76 16.12
N GLY A 100 19.27 2.75 16.03
CA GLY A 100 19.12 3.91 15.13
C GLY A 100 19.58 3.62 13.71
N ASN A 101 18.91 4.24 12.73
CA ASN A 101 19.42 4.27 11.35
C ASN A 101 20.57 5.28 11.19
N ASP A 102 20.63 6.29 12.06
CA ASP A 102 21.66 7.33 12.03
C ASP A 102 23.04 6.77 12.39
N SER A 103 23.09 5.72 13.23
CA SER A 103 24.32 4.98 13.52
C SER A 103 24.93 4.27 12.31
N TYR A 104 24.20 4.21 11.20
CA TYR A 104 24.63 3.69 9.90
C TYR A 104 24.64 4.78 8.82
N GLN A 105 24.46 6.05 9.18
CA GLN A 105 24.41 7.20 8.26
C GLN A 105 23.40 6.99 7.11
N ILE A 106 22.21 6.45 7.42
CA ILE A 106 21.16 6.24 6.42
C ILE A 106 20.27 7.49 6.35
N ASN A 107 20.30 8.17 5.21
CA ASN A 107 19.56 9.42 4.96
C ASN A 107 18.08 9.37 5.42
N LYS A 108 17.58 10.51 5.94
CA LYS A 108 16.17 10.68 6.32
C LYS A 108 15.26 10.45 5.11
N ARG A 109 14.06 9.89 5.34
CA ARG A 109 13.09 9.70 4.26
C ARG A 109 12.47 11.06 3.95
N ASN A 110 12.41 11.44 2.68
CA ASN A 110 11.49 12.48 2.25
C ASN A 110 10.09 11.87 2.14
N TYR A 111 9.13 12.41 2.89
CA TYR A 111 7.73 11.97 2.86
C TYR A 111 6.85 12.85 1.98
N ALA A 112 7.39 13.96 1.46
CA ALA A 112 6.68 14.77 0.49
C ALA A 112 6.60 14.01 -0.86
N PRO A 113 5.40 13.84 -1.44
CA PRO A 113 5.29 13.31 -2.79
C PRO A 113 5.98 14.26 -3.78
N GLN A 114 6.82 13.72 -4.67
CA GLN A 114 7.51 14.50 -5.69
C GLN A 114 6.66 14.74 -6.94
N TYR A 115 5.67 13.87 -7.20
CA TYR A 115 4.84 13.94 -8.39
C TYR A 115 3.44 13.37 -8.09
N ASN A 116 2.44 13.84 -8.84
CA ASN A 116 1.08 13.34 -8.75
C ASN A 116 0.99 11.93 -9.37
N LYS A 117 0.42 10.99 -8.60
CA LYS A 117 0.23 9.58 -9.02
C LYS A 117 -1.21 9.28 -9.42
N ALA A 118 -2.09 10.27 -9.42
CA ALA A 118 -3.49 10.09 -9.79
C ALA A 118 -3.62 9.60 -11.23
N ILE A 119 -4.47 8.60 -11.43
CA ILE A 119 -4.86 8.10 -12.75
C ILE A 119 -6.33 8.50 -12.93
N ASN A 120 -6.57 9.54 -13.74
CA ASN A 120 -7.91 10.13 -13.92
C ASN A 120 -8.62 9.61 -15.18
N ASN A 121 -7.88 9.34 -16.25
CA ASN A 121 -8.44 9.07 -17.58
C ASN A 121 -8.22 7.61 -17.95
N VAL A 122 -8.95 6.70 -17.30
CA VAL A 122 -8.97 5.29 -17.67
C VAL A 122 -10.27 4.98 -18.38
N ASP A 123 -10.15 4.42 -19.59
CA ASP A 123 -11.27 3.81 -20.27
C ASP A 123 -11.44 2.37 -19.78
N PHE A 124 -12.34 2.18 -18.80
CA PHE A 124 -12.63 0.86 -18.23
C PHE A 124 -13.36 -0.07 -19.22
N SER A 125 -13.94 0.45 -20.31
CA SER A 125 -14.60 -0.38 -21.32
C SER A 125 -13.61 -1.33 -22.02
N LYS A 126 -12.33 -0.95 -22.07
CA LYS A 126 -11.23 -1.77 -22.60
C LYS A 126 -10.85 -2.97 -21.70
N CYS A 127 -11.38 -3.03 -20.47
CA CYS A 127 -11.17 -4.17 -19.58
C CYS A 127 -12.10 -5.32 -19.96
N SER A 128 -11.56 -6.34 -20.61
CA SER A 128 -12.33 -7.49 -21.09
C SER A 128 -12.84 -8.40 -19.97
N ASP A 129 -12.19 -8.42 -18.81
CA ASP A 129 -12.63 -9.21 -17.66
C ASP A 129 -13.62 -8.41 -16.79
N PRO A 130 -14.89 -8.84 -16.66
CA PRO A 130 -15.91 -8.07 -15.93
C PRO A 130 -15.59 -7.87 -14.45
N MET A 131 -15.03 -8.86 -13.77
CA MET A 131 -14.76 -8.79 -12.33
C MET A 131 -13.55 -7.90 -12.01
N ILE A 132 -12.53 -7.94 -12.87
CA ILE A 132 -11.39 -7.02 -12.80
C ILE A 132 -11.85 -5.59 -13.13
N ARG A 133 -12.74 -5.42 -14.13
CA ARG A 133 -13.32 -4.11 -14.47
C ARG A 133 -14.03 -3.50 -13.27
N LEU A 134 -14.94 -4.26 -12.65
CA LEU A 134 -15.63 -3.85 -11.42
C LEU A 134 -14.63 -3.50 -10.31
N SER A 135 -13.56 -4.29 -10.14
CA SER A 135 -12.52 -4.02 -9.15
C SER A 135 -11.76 -2.72 -9.42
N LEU A 136 -11.48 -2.39 -10.68
CA LEU A 136 -10.81 -1.14 -11.08
C LEU A 136 -11.73 0.07 -10.87
N GLU A 137 -12.97 -0.03 -11.31
CA GLU A 137 -14.00 0.98 -11.11
C GLU A 137 -14.23 1.25 -9.61
N ALA A 138 -14.29 0.21 -8.77
CA ALA A 138 -14.45 0.38 -7.33
C ALA A 138 -13.25 1.10 -6.67
N GLN A 139 -12.02 0.85 -7.15
CA GLN A 139 -10.84 1.60 -6.71
C GLN A 139 -10.93 3.07 -7.10
N PHE A 140 -11.45 3.36 -8.30
CA PHE A 140 -11.61 4.72 -8.80
C PHE A 140 -12.74 5.47 -8.12
N LEU A 141 -13.92 4.85 -7.96
CA LEU A 141 -15.15 5.48 -7.48
C LEU A 141 -15.19 5.64 -5.96
N PHE A 142 -14.68 4.67 -5.20
CA PHE A 142 -14.75 4.64 -3.74
C PHE A 142 -13.38 4.76 -3.08
N GLY A 143 -12.33 4.83 -3.88
CA GLY A 143 -10.97 4.85 -3.37
C GLY A 143 -10.62 3.58 -2.64
N LEU A 144 -11.13 2.40 -3.01
CA LEU A 144 -10.74 1.12 -2.38
C LEU A 144 -9.29 0.77 -2.68
N ARG A 145 -8.65 -0.07 -1.83
CA ARG A 145 -7.36 -0.68 -2.19
C ARG A 145 -7.65 -1.83 -3.16
N ARG A 146 -6.72 -2.17 -4.04
CA ARG A 146 -6.85 -3.32 -4.95
C ARG A 146 -7.34 -4.61 -4.27
N GLU A 147 -6.78 -4.94 -3.11
CA GLU A 147 -7.19 -6.15 -2.37
C GLU A 147 -8.60 -6.00 -1.79
N GLU A 148 -8.96 -4.81 -1.30
CA GLU A 148 -10.30 -4.50 -0.79
C GLU A 148 -11.32 -4.60 -1.92
N SER A 149 -11.02 -4.06 -3.11
CA SER A 149 -11.93 -4.09 -4.26
C SER A 149 -12.15 -5.51 -4.77
N MET A 150 -11.14 -6.38 -4.75
CA MET A 150 -11.32 -7.78 -5.14
C MET A 150 -12.14 -8.58 -4.12
N LYS A 151 -11.90 -8.35 -2.83
CA LYS A 151 -12.50 -9.12 -1.73
C LYS A 151 -13.90 -8.66 -1.32
N ILE A 152 -14.34 -7.49 -1.79
CA ILE A 152 -15.64 -6.94 -1.40
C ILE A 152 -16.77 -7.89 -1.80
N VAL A 153 -17.67 -8.16 -0.86
CA VAL A 153 -18.93 -8.87 -1.09
C VAL A 153 -20.03 -7.82 -1.13
N LEU A 154 -20.56 -7.52 -2.32
CA LEU A 154 -21.42 -6.36 -2.54
C LEU A 154 -22.74 -6.44 -1.77
N SER A 155 -23.35 -7.64 -1.71
CA SER A 155 -24.59 -7.89 -0.94
C SER A 155 -24.44 -7.57 0.55
N ASP A 156 -23.23 -7.69 1.09
CA ASP A 156 -22.94 -7.40 2.49
C ASP A 156 -22.51 -5.95 2.71
N ALA A 157 -21.72 -5.43 1.77
CA ALA A 157 -21.08 -4.13 1.88
C ALA A 157 -22.07 -2.99 1.63
N TRP A 158 -22.98 -3.14 0.67
CA TRP A 158 -23.89 -2.06 0.31
C TRP A 158 -25.08 -1.99 1.26
N GLN A 159 -25.13 -0.90 2.05
CA GLN A 159 -26.14 -0.69 3.08
C GLN A 159 -26.70 0.73 2.96
N GLY A 160 -27.92 0.85 2.42
CA GLY A 160 -28.56 2.15 2.19
C GLY A 160 -27.68 3.07 1.34
N ASN A 161 -27.28 4.22 1.91
CA ASN A 161 -26.45 5.22 1.24
C ASN A 161 -24.95 5.13 1.57
N LYS A 162 -24.44 3.93 1.89
CA LYS A 162 -23.02 3.70 2.18
C LYS A 162 -22.54 2.30 1.77
N LEU A 163 -21.22 2.17 1.64
CA LEU A 163 -20.48 0.90 1.65
C LEU A 163 -19.83 0.68 3.02
N VAL A 164 -20.12 -0.44 3.66
CA VAL A 164 -19.48 -0.91 4.89
C VAL A 164 -18.35 -1.86 4.54
N ILE A 165 -17.11 -1.43 4.74
CA ILE A 165 -15.91 -2.21 4.44
C ILE A 165 -15.49 -2.98 5.69
N LYS A 166 -15.62 -4.31 5.65
CA LYS A 166 -15.28 -5.18 6.78
C LYS A 166 -13.76 -5.21 7.05
N PRO A 167 -13.32 -5.25 8.32
CA PRO A 167 -11.90 -5.39 8.69
C PRO A 167 -11.16 -6.49 7.94
N SER A 168 -11.79 -7.66 7.75
CA SER A 168 -11.23 -8.85 7.09
C SER A 168 -10.83 -8.63 5.61
N TRP A 169 -11.39 -7.60 4.95
CA TRP A 169 -11.05 -7.25 3.56
C TRP A 169 -9.89 -6.26 3.48
N THR A 170 -9.54 -5.62 4.60
CA THR A 170 -8.62 -4.49 4.63
C THR A 170 -7.23 -4.88 5.08
N LYS A 171 -6.25 -4.09 4.63
CA LYS A 171 -4.90 -4.18 5.17
C LYS A 171 -4.90 -3.68 6.61
N GLY A 172 -4.50 -4.54 7.55
CA GLY A 172 -4.35 -4.19 8.95
C GLY A 172 -5.64 -4.17 9.76
N GLY A 173 -6.76 -4.65 9.21
CA GLY A 173 -7.99 -4.84 9.97
C GLY A 173 -8.77 -3.56 10.28
N ILE A 174 -8.56 -2.48 9.51
CA ILE A 174 -9.24 -1.20 9.73
C ILE A 174 -10.52 -1.16 8.88
N GLY A 175 -11.63 -1.62 9.46
CA GLY A 175 -12.97 -1.47 8.87
C GLY A 175 -13.42 0.00 8.85
N ARG A 176 -14.33 0.35 7.94
CA ARG A 176 -14.82 1.72 7.77
C ARG A 176 -16.07 1.79 6.91
N ASP A 177 -16.79 2.90 7.04
CA ASP A 177 -17.90 3.25 6.18
C ASP A 177 -17.46 4.25 5.10
N ILE A 178 -17.94 4.06 3.87
CA ILE A 178 -17.76 4.99 2.75
C ILE A 178 -19.14 5.43 2.30
N ARG A 179 -19.50 6.69 2.54
CA ARG A 179 -20.78 7.24 2.11
C ARG A 179 -20.84 7.33 0.59
N LEU A 180 -22.01 7.10 0.01
CA LEU A 180 -22.28 7.44 -1.38
C LEU A 180 -22.45 8.96 -1.48
N THR A 181 -21.76 9.55 -2.44
CA THR A 181 -21.59 11.00 -2.59
C THR A 181 -22.07 11.52 -3.95
N ASN A 182 -22.27 10.63 -4.91
CA ASN A 182 -22.72 10.96 -6.25
C ASN A 182 -23.50 9.80 -6.89
N GLU A 183 -24.21 10.11 -7.97
CA GLU A 183 -25.05 9.14 -8.67
C GLU A 183 -24.22 8.07 -9.40
N GLN A 184 -23.01 8.39 -9.85
CA GLN A 184 -22.12 7.42 -10.51
C GLN A 184 -21.79 6.23 -9.60
N GLN A 185 -21.54 6.48 -8.31
CA GLN A 185 -21.32 5.44 -7.31
C GLN A 185 -22.57 4.54 -7.14
N ARG A 186 -23.77 5.14 -7.12
CA ARG A 186 -25.04 4.42 -6.99
C ARG A 186 -25.32 3.56 -8.22
N GLN A 187 -25.18 4.13 -9.42
CA GLN A 187 -25.36 3.41 -10.69
C GLN A 187 -24.35 2.25 -10.82
N TRP A 188 -23.10 2.46 -10.41
CA TRP A 188 -22.12 1.38 -10.38
C TRP A 188 -22.59 0.22 -9.48
N LEU A 189 -23.10 0.51 -8.28
CA LEU A 189 -23.61 -0.53 -7.37
C LEU A 189 -24.81 -1.28 -7.94
N LEU A 190 -25.77 -0.56 -8.53
CA LEU A 190 -26.95 -1.13 -9.18
C LEU A 190 -26.57 -2.06 -10.35
N ASN A 191 -25.52 -1.74 -11.10
CA ASN A 191 -25.03 -2.56 -12.19
C ASN A 191 -24.16 -3.73 -11.71
N ALA A 192 -23.35 -3.51 -10.68
CA ALA A 192 -22.44 -4.53 -10.15
C ALA A 192 -23.19 -5.65 -9.44
N ILE A 193 -24.24 -5.34 -8.66
CA ILE A 193 -25.02 -6.35 -7.94
C ILE A 193 -25.78 -7.31 -8.88
N LYS A 194 -26.09 -6.87 -10.10
CA LYS A 194 -26.71 -7.72 -11.14
C LYS A 194 -25.72 -8.72 -11.75
N GLN A 195 -24.41 -8.42 -11.68
CA GLN A 195 -23.35 -9.23 -12.27
C GLN A 195 -22.72 -10.21 -11.27
N VAL A 196 -22.91 -9.98 -9.96
CA VAL A 196 -22.24 -10.73 -8.90
C VAL A 196 -23.30 -11.37 -8.00
N PRO A 197 -23.39 -12.71 -7.94
CA PRO A 197 -24.33 -13.39 -7.06
C PRO A 197 -24.15 -12.98 -5.60
N ALA A 198 -25.25 -12.92 -4.86
CA ALA A 198 -25.21 -12.60 -3.43
C ALA A 198 -24.26 -13.53 -2.65
N GLY A 199 -23.53 -12.97 -1.70
CA GLY A 199 -22.52 -13.68 -0.90
C GLY A 199 -21.19 -13.93 -1.62
N GLN A 200 -21.05 -13.61 -2.91
CA GLN A 200 -19.79 -13.74 -3.63
C GLN A 200 -19.00 -12.43 -3.68
N SER A 201 -17.68 -12.56 -3.70
CA SER A 201 -16.77 -11.44 -3.92
C SER A 201 -16.52 -11.18 -5.40
N LEU A 202 -15.77 -10.13 -5.73
CA LEU A 202 -15.28 -9.93 -7.11
C LEU A 202 -14.15 -10.91 -7.50
N ILE A 203 -13.71 -11.78 -6.59
CA ILE A 203 -12.90 -12.95 -6.95
C ILE A 203 -13.87 -14.06 -7.38
N PRO A 204 -13.81 -14.55 -8.64
CA PRO A 204 -14.64 -15.66 -9.09
C PRO A 204 -14.47 -16.90 -8.22
N LYS A 205 -15.56 -17.65 -8.00
CA LYS A 205 -15.63 -18.80 -7.08
C LYS A 205 -14.58 -19.88 -7.39
N GLU A 206 -14.26 -20.06 -8.66
CA GLU A 206 -13.29 -21.03 -9.17
C GLU A 206 -11.82 -20.55 -9.05
N LYS A 207 -11.58 -19.31 -8.63
CA LYS A 207 -10.25 -18.71 -8.54
C LYS A 207 -9.84 -18.46 -7.10
N THR A 208 -8.56 -18.74 -6.83
CA THR A 208 -7.93 -18.23 -5.61
C THR A 208 -7.59 -16.74 -5.78
N TYR A 209 -7.46 -16.01 -4.67
CA TYR A 209 -6.97 -14.62 -4.69
C TYR A 209 -5.64 -14.49 -5.45
N LYS A 210 -4.73 -15.46 -5.31
CA LYS A 210 -3.43 -15.43 -6.00
C LYS A 210 -3.60 -15.48 -7.52
N ASN A 211 -4.45 -16.37 -8.02
CA ASN A 211 -4.68 -16.53 -9.46
C ASN A 211 -5.42 -15.32 -10.02
N HIS A 212 -6.45 -14.84 -9.33
CA HIS A 212 -7.18 -13.64 -9.76
C HIS A 212 -6.29 -12.39 -9.72
N LEU A 213 -5.38 -12.27 -8.75
CA LEU A 213 -4.40 -11.19 -8.69
C LEU A 213 -3.38 -11.25 -9.83
N ALA A 214 -2.93 -12.45 -10.24
CA ALA A 214 -2.05 -12.61 -11.39
C ALA A 214 -2.75 -12.16 -12.68
N GLN A 215 -3.98 -12.62 -12.90
CA GLN A 215 -4.80 -12.21 -14.03
C GLN A 215 -5.07 -10.70 -14.03
N TYR A 216 -5.36 -10.10 -12.87
CA TYR A 216 -5.49 -8.66 -12.73
C TYR A 216 -4.25 -7.92 -13.26
N HIS A 217 -3.04 -8.42 -12.94
CA HIS A 217 -1.80 -7.82 -13.43
C HIS A 217 -1.67 -7.89 -14.95
N GLU A 218 -2.00 -9.03 -15.56
CA GLU A 218 -1.98 -9.20 -17.01
C GLU A 218 -3.00 -8.28 -17.71
N VAL A 219 -4.22 -8.18 -17.16
CA VAL A 219 -5.28 -7.34 -17.72
C VAL A 219 -4.90 -5.87 -17.69
N ILE A 220 -4.41 -5.35 -16.56
CA ILE A 220 -4.02 -3.94 -16.48
C ILE A 220 -2.84 -3.62 -17.40
N GLU A 221 -1.90 -4.56 -17.58
CA GLU A 221 -0.76 -4.40 -18.48
C GLU A 221 -1.23 -4.29 -19.94
N LYS A 222 -2.18 -5.14 -20.37
CA LYS A 222 -2.82 -5.03 -21.69
C LYS A 222 -3.58 -3.72 -21.90
N MET A 223 -4.09 -3.12 -20.82
CA MET A 223 -4.70 -1.79 -20.85
C MET A 223 -3.67 -0.64 -20.84
N GLY A 224 -2.36 -0.94 -20.83
CA GLY A 224 -1.30 0.07 -20.70
C GLY A 224 -1.21 0.70 -19.31
N LEU A 225 -1.86 0.09 -18.30
CA LEU A 225 -1.88 0.57 -16.93
C LEU A 225 -0.81 -0.15 -16.10
N SER A 226 -0.21 0.58 -15.17
CA SER A 226 0.63 -0.02 -14.13
C SER A 226 0.32 0.61 -12.79
N LYS A 227 0.50 -0.17 -11.72
CA LYS A 227 0.40 0.32 -10.33
C LYS A 227 -0.88 1.13 -10.07
N CYS A 228 -2.05 0.55 -10.36
CA CYS A 228 -3.38 1.20 -10.29
C CYS A 228 -3.80 1.76 -8.91
N HIS A 229 -2.92 1.75 -7.91
CA HIS A 229 -3.09 2.55 -6.69
C HIS A 229 -3.30 4.04 -7.02
N GLY A 230 -2.86 4.51 -8.19
CA GLY A 230 -3.18 5.83 -8.73
C GLY A 230 -4.68 6.13 -8.88
N LEU A 231 -5.55 5.12 -9.07
CA LEU A 231 -7.01 5.30 -9.06
C LEU A 231 -7.51 5.78 -7.69
N ARG A 232 -6.89 5.27 -6.62
CA ARG A 232 -7.17 5.73 -5.25
C ARG A 232 -6.66 7.15 -4.99
N HIS A 233 -5.55 7.54 -5.62
CA HIS A 233 -5.09 8.94 -5.59
C HIS A 233 -6.10 9.86 -6.27
N ALA A 234 -6.59 9.47 -7.45
CA ALA A 234 -7.62 10.20 -8.18
C ALA A 234 -8.90 10.37 -7.34
N TYR A 235 -9.38 9.31 -6.69
CA TYR A 235 -10.50 9.40 -5.75
C TYR A 235 -10.26 10.43 -4.64
N ALA A 236 -9.12 10.36 -3.96
CA ALA A 236 -8.83 11.25 -2.84
C ALA A 236 -8.82 12.72 -3.28
N GLN A 237 -8.24 13.00 -4.45
CA GLN A 237 -8.14 14.35 -5.02
C GLN A 237 -9.52 14.90 -5.41
N ARG A 238 -10.35 14.10 -6.10
CA ARG A 238 -11.74 14.49 -6.41
C ARG A 238 -12.56 14.70 -5.15
N ARG A 239 -12.45 13.79 -4.18
CA ARG A 239 -13.20 13.89 -2.91
C ARG A 239 -12.81 15.12 -2.11
N TYR A 240 -11.53 15.52 -2.13
CA TYR A 240 -11.07 16.75 -1.51
C TYR A 240 -11.75 17.98 -2.12
N HIS A 241 -11.76 18.04 -3.44
CA HIS A 241 -12.43 19.13 -4.17
C HIS A 241 -13.94 19.16 -3.87
N GLU A 242 -14.63 18.02 -3.93
CA GLU A 242 -16.07 17.91 -3.61
C GLU A 242 -16.40 18.41 -2.20
N ILE A 243 -15.61 18.00 -1.20
CA ILE A 243 -15.83 18.41 0.20
C ILE A 243 -15.63 19.91 0.35
N THR A 244 -14.50 20.43 -0.13
CA THR A 244 -14.17 21.86 0.02
C THR A 244 -15.14 22.75 -0.76
N LYS A 245 -15.57 22.30 -1.95
CA LYS A 245 -16.64 22.93 -2.73
C LYS A 245 -17.97 23.02 -1.97
N SER A 246 -18.31 22.05 -1.12
CA SER A 246 -19.55 22.09 -0.33
C SER A 246 -19.55 23.17 0.76
N TYR A 247 -18.37 23.65 1.16
CA TYR A 247 -18.23 24.76 2.12
C TYR A 247 -18.07 26.12 1.44
N ASP A 248 -17.68 26.12 0.17
CA ASP A 248 -17.43 27.33 -0.61
C ASP A 248 -18.72 27.85 -1.24
N LYS A 249 -19.16 29.03 -0.78
CA LYS A 249 -20.35 29.71 -1.31
C LYS A 249 -20.25 30.07 -2.79
N THR A 250 -19.04 30.19 -3.33
CA THR A 250 -18.82 30.45 -4.76
C THR A 250 -18.88 29.18 -5.61
N GLY A 251 -18.86 28.00 -4.98
CA GLY A 251 -18.93 26.70 -5.64
C GLY A 251 -17.64 26.28 -6.36
N ASN A 252 -16.51 26.94 -6.11
CA ASN A 252 -15.22 26.62 -6.72
C ASN A 252 -14.50 25.51 -5.95
N GLY A 253 -14.51 25.54 -4.62
CA GLY A 253 -13.75 24.62 -3.78
C GLY A 253 -12.23 24.79 -3.92
N LEU A 254 -11.47 23.95 -3.22
CA LEU A 254 -10.01 23.99 -3.24
C LEU A 254 -9.44 22.95 -4.20
N ILE A 255 -8.35 23.32 -4.86
CA ILE A 255 -7.45 22.38 -5.54
C ILE A 255 -6.43 21.92 -4.51
N CYS A 256 -6.19 20.62 -4.39
CA CYS A 256 -5.21 20.12 -3.42
C CYS A 256 -3.77 20.45 -3.87
N PRO A 257 -2.80 20.63 -2.95
CA PRO A 257 -1.43 21.01 -3.29
C PRO A 257 -0.74 20.13 -4.33
N ILE A 258 -0.96 18.81 -4.30
CA ILE A 258 -0.36 17.89 -5.28
C ILE A 258 -0.90 18.05 -6.71
N GLN A 259 -2.02 18.77 -6.88
CA GLN A 259 -2.58 19.18 -8.16
C GLN A 259 -2.24 20.64 -8.52
N GLY A 260 -1.29 21.27 -7.82
CA GLY A 260 -0.90 22.67 -8.05
C GLY A 260 -1.74 23.69 -7.28
N GLY A 261 -2.54 23.25 -6.31
CA GLY A 261 -3.23 24.16 -5.40
C GLY A 261 -2.30 24.81 -4.36
N ARG A 262 -2.82 25.83 -3.67
CA ARG A 262 -2.11 26.53 -2.59
C ARG A 262 -1.75 25.59 -1.45
N VAL A 263 -0.54 25.75 -0.88
CA VAL A 263 -0.13 24.99 0.30
C VAL A 263 -0.83 25.53 1.56
N TYR A 264 -0.90 24.70 2.61
CA TYR A 264 -1.63 25.05 3.85
C TYR A 264 -1.29 26.44 4.41
N ASN A 265 -0.04 26.87 4.32
CA ASN A 265 0.39 28.16 4.84
C ASN A 265 -0.14 29.36 4.05
N GLU A 266 -0.47 29.17 2.77
CA GLU A 266 -1.02 30.19 1.85
C GLU A 266 -2.56 30.25 1.89
N LEU A 267 -3.20 29.34 2.62
CA LEU A 267 -4.66 29.32 2.80
C LEU A 267 -5.07 30.35 3.86
N ASN A 268 -6.20 31.01 3.62
CA ASN A 268 -6.82 31.86 4.63
C ASN A 268 -7.42 31.01 5.79
N PRO A 269 -7.83 31.61 6.93
CA PRO A 269 -8.32 30.83 8.07
C PRO A 269 -9.51 29.91 7.76
N LEU A 270 -10.43 30.33 6.90
CA LEU A 270 -11.61 29.55 6.52
C LEU A 270 -11.23 28.36 5.62
N GLU A 271 -10.34 28.59 4.65
CA GLU A 271 -9.81 27.55 3.76
C GLU A 271 -8.97 26.53 4.52
N LYS A 272 -8.21 26.96 5.55
CA LYS A 272 -7.48 26.04 6.45
C LYS A 272 -8.42 25.10 7.19
N TYR A 273 -9.58 25.59 7.60
CA TYR A 273 -10.63 24.76 8.20
C TYR A 273 -11.16 23.74 7.18
N TRP A 274 -11.51 24.18 5.97
CA TRP A 274 -11.98 23.28 4.90
C TRP A 274 -10.95 22.20 4.53
N ASP A 275 -9.68 22.58 4.36
CA ASP A 275 -8.58 21.64 4.05
C ASP A 275 -8.45 20.58 5.14
N ARG A 276 -8.44 21.00 6.41
CA ARG A 276 -8.33 20.08 7.54
C ARG A 276 -9.51 19.12 7.60
N THR A 277 -10.73 19.62 7.52
CA THR A 277 -11.95 18.80 7.54
C THR A 277 -11.98 17.81 6.37
N ALA A 278 -11.63 18.26 5.16
CA ALA A 278 -11.54 17.38 4.00
C ALA A 278 -10.51 16.26 4.19
N ARG A 279 -9.32 16.58 4.71
CA ARG A 279 -8.28 15.59 5.01
C ARG A 279 -8.73 14.59 6.08
N GLU A 280 -9.42 15.04 7.12
CA GLU A 280 -9.94 14.17 8.18
C GLU A 280 -10.96 13.16 7.63
N ILE A 281 -11.95 13.64 6.87
CA ILE A 281 -12.96 12.79 6.22
C ILE A 281 -12.31 11.79 5.25
N ILE A 282 -11.37 12.26 4.41
CA ILE A 282 -10.66 11.41 3.45
C ILE A 282 -9.80 10.39 4.17
N SER A 283 -9.10 10.77 5.25
CA SER A 283 -8.31 9.83 6.05
C SER A 283 -9.18 8.68 6.57
N GLN A 284 -10.35 8.99 7.11
CA GLN A 284 -11.31 8.00 7.58
C GLN A 284 -11.85 7.13 6.44
N SER A 285 -12.30 7.73 5.34
CA SER A 285 -12.81 7.02 4.16
C SER A 285 -11.76 6.14 3.47
N LEU A 286 -10.48 6.48 3.62
CA LEU A 286 -9.35 5.68 3.14
C LEU A 286 -8.80 4.72 4.22
N GLY A 287 -9.41 4.64 5.40
CA GLY A 287 -9.01 3.71 6.45
C GLY A 287 -7.58 3.96 6.92
N HIS A 288 -7.22 5.23 7.10
CA HIS A 288 -5.93 5.65 7.66
C HIS A 288 -6.16 6.24 9.06
N SER A 289 -5.42 5.75 10.04
CA SER A 289 -5.48 6.22 11.43
C SER A 289 -4.73 7.53 11.70
N ARG A 290 -3.92 8.00 10.73
CA ARG A 290 -3.08 9.19 10.87
C ARG A 290 -3.35 10.16 9.73
N LEU A 291 -3.73 11.38 10.08
CA LEU A 291 -4.03 12.45 9.13
C LEU A 291 -2.85 12.74 8.19
N SER A 292 -1.61 12.66 8.70
CA SER A 292 -0.39 12.91 7.93
C SER A 292 -0.21 11.99 6.71
N ILE A 293 -0.90 10.86 6.66
CA ILE A 293 -0.88 9.96 5.49
C ILE A 293 -1.59 10.59 4.28
N THR A 294 -2.56 11.49 4.50
CA THR A 294 -3.26 12.21 3.42
C THR A 294 -2.31 13.05 2.57
N LYS A 295 -1.16 13.47 3.13
CA LYS A 295 -0.08 14.16 2.40
C LYS A 295 0.36 13.39 1.15
N ILE A 296 0.37 12.06 1.21
CA ILE A 296 0.74 11.21 0.06
C ILE A 296 -0.25 11.36 -1.10
N TYR A 297 -1.52 11.66 -0.79
CA TYR A 297 -2.62 11.72 -1.74
C TYR A 297 -2.92 13.13 -2.22
N LEU A 298 -2.73 14.13 -1.36
CA LEU A 298 -3.19 15.51 -1.54
C LEU A 298 -2.06 16.54 -1.54
N GLY A 299 -0.85 16.18 -1.12
CA GLY A 299 0.27 17.11 -0.91
C GLY A 299 0.28 17.71 0.49
#